data_AF-A0A951WSD3-F1
#
_entry.id   AF-A0A951WSD3-F1
#
_cell.length_a   1.000
_cell.length_b   1.000
_cell.length_c   1.000
_cell.angle_alpha   90.00
_cell.angle_beta   90.00
_cell.angle_gamma   90.00
#
_symmetry.space_group_name_H-M   'P 1'
#
loop_
_entity.id
_entity.type
_entity.pdbx_description
1 polymer ?
#
loop_
_entity_poly.entity_id
_entity_poly.type
_entity_poly.pdbx_seq_one_letter_code
_entity_poly.pdbx_strand_id
1 'polypeptide(L)'
;MSTKSLQRKDNDFSDVDSKQFRVSGGKTDRKIEVVERTQKRNGQVVYYATGEVTGFRGKRPIIQKYDTPVSLGNWYPAVTHINGMAVTPESGINSAVALLDAVNDAMGSATDSAFDQSAIDVLYTYSAQRGGIVSDLWDCIKGKVRVNDRATGKQVEIMLDAIARKKRTTVSAHSRGTIKTDNAVRKVHKKITRELLPSLRKQHYNALVKKWKNSDTGIGIGPKELAEMELFRMAEQEAKQVMDRYIQLIYAGNAVQYPSSALKPTLFVGGLDFVSMSVGSYTKLISGAKSVGKFAGHGFNKNYSKAVGKQIAQDLQNR
;
A
#
# COMPACT_ATOMS: atom_id res chain seq x y z
N MET A 1 25.88 -24.32 -34.01
CA MET A 1 25.24 -24.18 -32.67
C MET A 1 25.92 -23.06 -31.92
N SER A 2 25.22 -21.95 -31.66
CA SER A 2 25.72 -20.86 -30.81
C SER A 2 24.61 -20.52 -29.81
N THR A 3 24.76 -21.00 -28.59
CA THR A 3 23.94 -20.64 -27.44
C THR A 3 24.28 -19.23 -27.01
N LYS A 4 23.67 -18.22 -27.66
CA LYS A 4 23.57 -16.89 -27.07
C LYS A 4 22.69 -17.00 -25.82
N SER A 5 23.32 -17.20 -24.66
CA SER A 5 22.68 -16.94 -23.38
C SER A 5 22.16 -15.49 -23.44
N LEU A 6 20.85 -15.31 -23.31
CA LEU A 6 20.23 -14.01 -23.07
C LEU A 6 20.83 -13.41 -21.79
N GLN A 7 21.93 -12.67 -21.92
CA GLN A 7 22.44 -11.82 -20.85
C GLN A 7 21.39 -10.74 -20.62
N ARG A 8 20.60 -10.90 -19.56
CA ARG A 8 19.71 -9.85 -19.06
C ARG A 8 20.59 -8.62 -18.79
N LYS A 9 20.20 -7.46 -19.33
CA LYS A 9 20.90 -6.20 -19.05
C LYS A 9 20.92 -5.99 -17.53
N ASP A 10 22.06 -5.55 -16.98
CA ASP A 10 22.28 -5.37 -15.53
C ASP A 10 21.28 -4.43 -14.82
N ASN A 11 20.45 -3.70 -15.58
CA ASN A 11 19.44 -2.76 -15.09
C ASN A 11 17.98 -3.20 -15.34
N ASP A 12 17.73 -4.40 -15.88
CA ASP A 12 16.38 -4.96 -15.97
C ASP A 12 16.04 -5.74 -14.70
N PHE A 13 15.06 -5.26 -13.93
CA PHE A 13 14.59 -5.88 -12.68
C PHE A 13 13.17 -6.42 -12.79
N SER A 14 12.67 -6.66 -14.00
CA SER A 14 11.30 -7.15 -14.25
C SER A 14 11.01 -8.52 -13.60
N ASP A 15 12.04 -9.34 -13.42
CA ASP A 15 11.93 -10.67 -12.79
C ASP A 15 11.76 -10.63 -11.26
N VAL A 16 12.08 -9.50 -10.65
CA VAL A 16 11.81 -9.24 -9.22
C VAL A 16 10.61 -8.32 -9.00
N ASP A 17 9.92 -7.88 -10.08
CA ASP A 17 8.69 -7.09 -9.98
C ASP A 17 7.64 -7.80 -9.11
N SER A 18 6.97 -7.05 -8.24
CA SER A 18 5.98 -7.51 -7.27
C SER A 18 6.46 -8.51 -6.22
N LYS A 19 7.77 -8.83 -6.14
CA LYS A 19 8.32 -9.63 -5.04
C LYS A 19 8.15 -8.87 -3.73
N GLN A 20 7.83 -9.61 -2.67
CA GLN A 20 7.66 -9.07 -1.33
C GLN A 20 8.80 -9.55 -0.44
N PHE A 21 9.39 -8.62 0.29
CA PHE A 21 10.51 -8.85 1.20
C PHE A 21 10.06 -8.45 2.61
N ARG A 22 10.07 -9.39 3.55
CA ARG A 22 9.85 -9.11 4.96
C ARG A 22 11.20 -8.73 5.57
N VAL A 23 11.28 -7.51 6.09
CA VAL A 23 12.41 -7.04 6.88
C VAL A 23 12.01 -7.14 8.34
N SER A 24 12.76 -7.90 9.13
CA SER A 24 12.51 -8.20 10.55
C SER A 24 13.78 -8.09 11.38
N GLY A 25 13.63 -8.01 12.70
CA GLY A 25 14.75 -7.94 13.65
C GLY A 25 15.34 -6.53 13.83
N GLY A 26 16.22 -6.39 14.81
CA GLY A 26 16.95 -5.18 15.14
C GLY A 26 18.16 -4.92 14.23
N LYS A 27 19.01 -3.96 14.61
CA LYS A 27 20.22 -3.57 13.85
C LYS A 27 21.29 -4.67 13.83
N THR A 28 21.30 -5.56 14.82
CA THR A 28 22.32 -6.59 15.03
C THR A 28 21.89 -7.99 14.57
N ASP A 29 20.59 -8.23 14.40
CA ASP A 29 19.97 -9.53 14.09
C ASP A 29 18.98 -9.41 12.90
N ARG A 30 19.25 -8.47 12.00
CA ARG A 30 18.43 -8.17 10.82
C ARG A 30 18.25 -9.41 9.95
N LYS A 31 17.01 -9.71 9.59
CA LYS A 31 16.67 -10.72 8.59
C LYS A 31 15.83 -10.13 7.47
N ILE A 32 16.12 -10.52 6.23
CA ILE A 32 15.41 -10.07 5.03
C ILE A 32 14.98 -11.29 4.24
N GLU A 33 13.69 -11.61 4.29
CA GLU A 33 13.14 -12.84 3.71
C GLU A 33 12.22 -12.55 2.54
N VAL A 34 12.28 -13.34 1.48
CA VAL A 34 11.27 -13.32 0.42
C VAL A 34 10.01 -14.01 0.93
N VAL A 35 8.91 -13.29 0.92
CA VAL A 35 7.62 -13.78 1.41
C VAL A 35 6.64 -13.99 0.27
N GLU A 36 5.96 -15.13 0.30
CA GLU A 36 4.89 -15.46 -0.62
C GLU A 36 3.56 -15.65 0.12
N ARG A 37 2.50 -15.10 -0.47
CA ARG A 37 1.12 -15.24 0.00
C ARG A 37 0.47 -16.41 -0.73
N THR A 38 -0.10 -17.35 0.01
CA THR A 38 -0.83 -18.50 -0.53
C THR A 38 -2.23 -18.54 0.07
N GLN A 39 -3.23 -18.91 -0.72
CA GLN A 39 -4.57 -19.21 -0.23
C GLN A 39 -4.75 -20.74 -0.23
N LYS A 40 -5.02 -21.29 0.95
CA LYS A 40 -5.36 -22.71 1.12
C LYS A 40 -6.74 -23.01 0.53
N ARG A 41 -7.03 -24.29 0.27
CA ARG A 41 -8.32 -24.76 -0.27
C ARG A 41 -9.52 -24.34 0.59
N ASN A 42 -9.35 -24.22 1.90
CA ASN A 42 -10.37 -23.76 2.84
C ASN A 42 -10.56 -22.22 2.84
N GLY A 43 -9.92 -21.50 1.92
CA GLY A 43 -9.97 -20.04 1.82
C GLY A 43 -9.02 -19.31 2.78
N GLN A 44 -8.37 -20.01 3.72
CA GLN A 44 -7.41 -19.41 4.64
C GLN A 44 -6.18 -18.91 3.89
N VAL A 45 -5.84 -17.64 4.09
CA VAL A 45 -4.60 -17.06 3.59
C VAL A 45 -3.46 -17.41 4.55
N VAL A 46 -2.29 -17.74 4.04
CA VAL A 46 -1.07 -17.98 4.83
C VAL A 46 0.12 -17.37 4.09
N TYR A 47 1.12 -16.93 4.85
CA TYR A 47 2.38 -16.42 4.32
C TYR A 47 3.51 -17.40 4.60
N TYR A 48 4.41 -17.53 3.65
CA TYR A 48 5.60 -18.37 3.74
C TYR A 48 6.84 -17.55 3.43
N ALA A 49 7.89 -17.70 4.23
CA ALA A 49 9.23 -17.28 3.86
C ALA A 49 9.85 -18.36 2.96
N THR A 50 10.34 -17.96 1.79
CA THR A 50 10.80 -18.87 0.73
C THR A 50 12.31 -18.82 0.51
N GLY A 51 12.97 -17.83 1.12
CA GLY A 51 14.41 -17.66 1.05
C GLY A 51 14.84 -16.37 1.72
N GLU A 52 16.15 -16.24 1.93
CA GLU A 52 16.78 -15.10 2.57
C GLU A 52 17.62 -14.30 1.57
N VAL A 53 17.62 -12.97 1.73
CA VAL A 53 18.53 -12.09 1.00
C VAL A 53 19.87 -12.06 1.72
N THR A 54 20.89 -12.70 1.14
CA THR A 54 22.23 -12.82 1.74
C THR A 54 23.24 -11.80 1.24
N GLY A 55 22.82 -10.97 0.28
CA GLY A 55 23.65 -9.90 -0.28
C GLY A 55 23.10 -9.41 -1.61
N PHE A 56 23.95 -8.71 -2.37
CA PHE A 56 23.61 -8.16 -3.67
C PHE A 56 24.70 -8.47 -4.71
N ARG A 57 24.27 -8.74 -5.94
CA ARG A 57 25.14 -8.83 -7.11
C ARG A 57 24.87 -7.61 -7.98
N GLY A 58 25.74 -6.61 -7.90
CA GLY A 58 25.37 -5.26 -8.33
C GLY A 58 24.17 -4.79 -7.51
N LYS A 59 23.09 -4.32 -8.17
CA LYS A 59 21.88 -3.80 -7.49
C LYS A 59 20.78 -4.83 -7.28
N ARG A 60 21.05 -6.10 -7.60
CA ARG A 60 20.09 -7.22 -7.58
C ARG A 60 20.29 -8.07 -6.32
N PRO A 61 19.22 -8.45 -5.58
CA PRO A 61 19.36 -9.28 -4.40
C PRO A 61 19.81 -10.69 -4.78
N ILE A 62 20.74 -11.24 -4.00
CA ILE A 62 21.07 -12.66 -3.99
C ILE A 62 20.10 -13.31 -3.00
N ILE A 63 19.22 -14.17 -3.51
CA ILE A 63 18.21 -14.88 -2.69
C ILE A 63 18.66 -16.32 -2.53
N GLN A 64 19.08 -16.69 -1.32
CA GLN A 64 19.29 -18.08 -0.94
C GLN A 64 17.93 -18.68 -0.60
N LYS A 65 17.41 -19.55 -1.47
CA LYS A 65 16.14 -20.23 -1.22
C LYS A 65 16.27 -21.19 -0.04
N TYR A 66 15.20 -21.31 0.73
CA TYR A 66 15.08 -22.37 1.72
C TYR A 66 14.71 -23.68 1.03
N ASP A 67 15.23 -24.80 1.53
CA ASP A 67 14.91 -26.14 1.01
C ASP A 67 13.41 -26.42 1.14
N THR A 68 12.82 -25.99 2.27
CA THR A 68 11.38 -26.00 2.50
C THR A 68 10.90 -24.61 2.89
N PRO A 69 9.87 -24.04 2.22
CA PRO A 69 9.28 -22.78 2.64
C PRO A 69 8.82 -22.80 4.10
N VAL A 70 9.24 -21.81 4.87
CA VAL A 70 8.94 -21.70 6.30
C VAL A 70 7.59 -21.00 6.46
N SER A 71 6.62 -21.67 7.09
CA SER A 71 5.32 -21.05 7.37
C SER A 71 5.48 -19.95 8.42
N LEU A 72 4.92 -18.78 8.14
CA LEU A 72 4.85 -17.68 9.11
C LEU A 72 3.62 -17.79 10.02
N GLY A 73 2.90 -18.92 10.01
CA GLY A 73 1.73 -19.16 10.85
C GLY A 73 0.63 -18.11 10.66
N ASN A 74 0.21 -17.49 11.77
CA ASN A 74 -0.83 -16.46 11.81
C ASN A 74 -0.32 -15.03 11.54
N TRP A 75 0.95 -14.91 11.18
CA TRP A 75 1.57 -13.62 10.84
C TRP A 75 0.82 -12.91 9.73
N TYR A 76 0.83 -11.58 9.81
CA TYR A 76 0.27 -10.66 8.84
C TYR A 76 1.02 -9.32 9.00
N PRO A 77 1.40 -8.63 7.91
CA PRO A 77 2.16 -7.40 7.99
C PRO A 77 1.41 -6.31 8.76
N ALA A 78 1.97 -5.90 9.90
CA ALA A 78 1.50 -4.71 10.62
C ALA A 78 1.86 -3.42 9.85
N VAL A 79 2.94 -3.47 9.09
CA VAL A 79 3.47 -2.39 8.25
C VAL A 79 3.82 -2.95 6.87
N THR A 80 3.40 -2.26 5.81
CA THR A 80 3.83 -2.53 4.42
C THR A 80 4.36 -1.27 3.77
N HIS A 81 5.34 -1.42 2.87
CA HIS A 81 5.89 -0.31 2.10
C HIS A 81 6.05 -0.68 0.62
N ILE A 82 5.76 0.26 -0.29
CA ILE A 82 6.02 0.12 -1.73
C ILE A 82 6.88 1.28 -2.22
N ASN A 83 7.89 0.95 -3.03
CA ASN A 83 8.87 1.91 -3.55
C ASN A 83 8.32 2.89 -4.59
N GLY A 84 9.10 3.96 -4.78
CA GLY A 84 8.91 5.00 -5.78
C GLY A 84 9.44 4.68 -7.18
N MET A 85 9.59 5.73 -7.98
CA MET A 85 10.13 5.68 -9.34
C MET A 85 11.63 5.37 -9.34
N ALA A 86 12.09 4.67 -10.36
CA ALA A 86 13.53 4.43 -10.60
C ALA A 86 14.31 3.86 -9.39
N VAL A 87 13.64 3.13 -8.49
CA VAL A 87 14.28 2.50 -7.33
C VAL A 87 14.78 1.11 -7.73
N THR A 88 16.08 0.87 -7.54
CA THR A 88 16.67 -0.46 -7.71
C THR A 88 16.29 -1.38 -6.54
N PRO A 89 16.32 -2.70 -6.71
CA PRO A 89 15.97 -3.63 -5.63
C PRO A 89 16.78 -3.39 -4.34
N GLU A 90 18.09 -3.20 -4.45
CA GLU A 90 18.97 -2.85 -3.33
C GLU A 90 18.53 -1.58 -2.60
N SER A 91 18.34 -0.48 -3.34
CA SER A 91 17.88 0.80 -2.77
C SER A 91 16.52 0.65 -2.08
N GLY A 92 15.61 -0.10 -2.69
CA GLY A 92 14.28 -0.38 -2.16
C GLY A 92 14.28 -1.20 -0.87
N ILE A 93 15.07 -2.26 -0.81
CA ILE A 93 15.26 -3.06 0.41
C ILE A 93 15.89 -2.19 1.51
N ASN A 94 16.91 -1.40 1.17
CA ASN A 94 17.52 -0.46 2.12
C ASN A 94 16.53 0.61 2.61
N SER A 95 15.55 1.02 1.79
CA SER A 95 14.43 1.87 2.25
C SER A 95 13.56 1.20 3.29
N ALA A 96 13.28 -0.09 3.13
CA ALA A 96 12.49 -0.85 4.10
C ALA A 96 13.27 -1.08 5.41
N VAL A 97 14.57 -1.34 5.33
CA VAL A 97 15.50 -1.39 6.48
C VAL A 97 15.49 -0.07 7.24
N ALA A 98 15.69 1.05 6.53
CA ALA A 98 15.66 2.38 7.15
C ALA A 98 14.29 2.73 7.74
N LEU A 99 13.20 2.24 7.14
CA LEU A 99 11.86 2.41 7.70
C LEU A 99 11.69 1.63 8.99
N LEU A 100 12.10 0.35 9.02
CA LEU A 100 12.04 -0.47 10.23
C LEU A 100 12.86 0.16 11.36
N ASP A 101 14.08 0.62 11.06
CA ASP A 101 14.93 1.31 12.04
C ASP A 101 14.24 2.56 12.60
N ALA A 102 13.66 3.38 11.72
CA ALA A 102 12.94 4.57 12.14
C ALA A 102 11.70 4.28 12.99
N VAL A 103 10.99 3.17 12.73
CA VAL A 103 9.87 2.72 13.55
C VAL A 103 10.38 2.24 14.91
N ASN A 104 11.40 1.39 14.94
CA ASN A 104 11.97 0.85 16.17
C ASN A 104 12.56 1.96 17.06
N ASP A 105 13.32 2.90 16.48
CA ASP A 105 13.88 4.04 17.20
C ASP A 105 12.76 4.94 17.78
N ALA A 106 11.65 5.13 17.06
CA ALA A 106 10.49 5.89 17.53
C ALA A 106 9.69 5.15 18.62
N MET A 107 9.62 3.82 18.57
CA MET A 107 9.00 2.98 19.60
C MET A 107 9.84 2.92 20.88
N GLY A 108 11.16 2.78 20.76
CA GLY A 108 12.09 2.72 21.91
C GLY A 108 12.26 4.03 22.67
N SER A 109 11.82 5.15 22.08
CA SER A 109 11.73 6.45 22.75
C SER A 109 10.47 6.59 23.62
N ALA A 110 9.53 5.65 23.54
CA ALA A 110 8.31 5.65 24.35
C ALA A 110 8.54 4.79 25.61
N THR A 111 8.73 5.45 26.75
CA THR A 111 9.10 4.90 28.07
C THR A 111 8.11 3.92 28.71
N ASP A 112 7.12 3.39 27.98
CA ASP A 112 6.10 2.51 28.56
C ASP A 112 5.34 1.71 27.48
N SER A 113 6.05 0.98 26.61
CA SER A 113 5.40 0.15 25.60
C SER A 113 5.69 -1.35 25.83
N ALA A 114 4.64 -2.10 26.16
CA ALA A 114 4.60 -3.57 26.20
C ALA A 114 4.75 -4.22 24.80
N PHE A 115 5.33 -3.50 23.84
CA PHE A 115 5.51 -3.92 22.47
C PHE A 115 6.97 -4.35 22.28
N ASP A 116 7.17 -5.64 22.05
CA ASP A 116 8.46 -6.18 21.69
C ASP A 116 8.92 -5.57 20.36
N GLN A 117 9.99 -4.78 20.38
CA GLN A 117 10.57 -4.16 19.19
C GLN A 117 11.03 -5.20 18.16
N SER A 118 11.32 -6.43 18.60
CA SER A 118 11.65 -7.54 17.71
C SER A 118 10.43 -8.12 16.97
N ALA A 119 9.21 -7.72 17.35
CA ALA A 119 7.96 -8.17 16.73
C ALA A 119 7.47 -7.27 15.59
N ILE A 120 8.13 -6.14 15.31
CA ILE A 120 7.75 -5.23 14.23
C ILE A 120 8.47 -5.63 12.95
N ASP A 121 7.69 -5.99 11.93
CA ASP A 121 8.20 -6.29 10.59
C ASP A 121 7.67 -5.29 9.57
N VAL A 122 8.49 -5.00 8.55
CA VAL A 122 8.09 -4.26 7.36
C VAL A 122 8.00 -5.21 6.17
N LEU A 123 6.80 -5.38 5.61
CA LEU A 123 6.63 -6.07 4.33
C LEU A 123 6.83 -5.09 3.18
N TYR A 124 7.97 -5.17 2.53
CA TYR A 124 8.32 -4.35 1.39
C TYR A 124 7.89 -5.00 0.08
N THR A 125 7.12 -4.31 -0.76
CA THR A 125 6.78 -4.76 -2.10
C THR A 125 7.62 -4.02 -3.12
N TYR A 126 8.46 -4.73 -3.87
CA TYR A 126 9.22 -4.14 -4.97
C TYR A 126 8.32 -3.93 -6.20
N SER A 127 8.29 -2.72 -6.73
CA SER A 127 7.74 -2.41 -8.04
C SER A 127 8.87 -2.09 -9.00
N ALA A 128 9.04 -2.90 -10.04
CA ALA A 128 10.05 -2.68 -11.05
C ALA A 128 9.76 -1.42 -11.87
N GLN A 129 10.82 -0.88 -12.47
CA GLN A 129 10.71 0.14 -13.50
C GLN A 129 10.25 -0.51 -14.81
N ARG A 130 9.29 0.10 -15.52
CA ARG A 130 8.91 -0.30 -16.88
C ARG A 130 9.37 0.81 -17.83
N GLY A 131 10.42 0.53 -18.61
CA GLY A 131 11.02 1.52 -19.53
C GLY A 131 12.00 2.50 -18.87
N GLY A 132 12.36 3.60 -19.55
CA GLY A 132 13.23 4.67 -19.01
C GLY A 132 12.50 5.67 -18.09
N ILE A 133 13.20 6.67 -17.55
CA ILE A 133 12.63 7.69 -16.63
C ILE A 133 11.42 8.41 -17.23
N VAL A 134 11.46 8.74 -18.53
CA VAL A 134 10.36 9.39 -19.26
C VAL A 134 9.17 8.45 -19.46
N SER A 135 9.42 7.16 -19.72
CA SER A 135 8.38 6.13 -19.79
C SER A 135 7.73 5.91 -18.42
N ASP A 136 8.51 5.98 -17.34
CA ASP A 136 8.03 5.83 -15.97
C ASP A 136 7.20 7.05 -15.53
N LEU A 137 7.55 8.25 -15.99
CA LEU A 137 6.77 9.47 -15.82
C LEU A 137 5.43 9.38 -16.56
N TRP A 138 5.45 8.86 -17.78
CA TRP A 138 4.25 8.63 -18.57
C TRP A 138 3.39 7.49 -18.01
N ASP A 139 4.00 6.47 -17.41
CA ASP A 139 3.31 5.43 -16.64
C ASP A 139 2.78 5.96 -15.30
N CYS A 140 3.37 7.00 -14.70
CA CYS A 140 2.77 7.73 -13.59
C CYS A 140 1.51 8.49 -14.04
N ILE A 141 1.52 9.08 -15.24
CA ILE A 141 0.36 9.74 -15.86
C ILE A 141 -0.71 8.69 -16.25
N LYS A 142 -0.33 7.56 -16.85
CA LYS A 142 -1.21 6.44 -17.19
C LYS A 142 -1.68 5.65 -15.97
N GLY A 143 -0.90 5.62 -14.89
CA GLY A 143 -1.30 5.07 -13.60
C GLY A 143 -2.52 5.81 -13.05
N LYS A 144 -2.66 7.10 -13.34
CA LYS A 144 -3.91 7.87 -13.09
C LYS A 144 -5.10 7.40 -13.95
N VAL A 145 -4.84 6.65 -15.03
CA VAL A 145 -5.82 5.98 -15.91
C VAL A 145 -6.07 4.52 -15.50
N ARG A 146 -5.70 4.12 -14.26
CA ARG A 146 -6.07 2.84 -13.60
C ARG A 146 -5.47 1.56 -14.21
N VAL A 147 -4.25 1.61 -14.75
CA VAL A 147 -3.57 0.42 -15.26
C VAL A 147 -3.34 -0.63 -14.16
N ASN A 148 -3.68 -1.90 -14.44
CA ASN A 148 -3.62 -3.01 -13.50
C ASN A 148 -2.22 -3.65 -13.56
N ASP A 149 -1.35 -3.35 -12.59
CA ASP A 149 -0.03 -3.98 -12.47
C ASP A 149 0.08 -4.91 -11.26
N ARG A 150 1.09 -5.81 -11.28
CA ARG A 150 1.25 -6.87 -10.27
C ARG A 150 1.48 -6.31 -8.86
N ALA A 151 2.26 -5.25 -8.73
CA ALA A 151 2.53 -4.62 -7.44
C ALA A 151 1.26 -3.96 -6.86
N THR A 152 0.44 -3.31 -7.70
CA THR A 152 -0.90 -2.84 -7.30
C THR A 152 -1.77 -4.00 -6.82
N GLY A 153 -1.74 -5.15 -7.52
CA GLY A 153 -2.44 -6.37 -7.09
C GLY A 153 -2.04 -6.84 -5.70
N LYS A 154 -0.74 -6.82 -5.37
CA LYS A 154 -0.25 -7.15 -4.03
C LYS A 154 -0.76 -6.20 -2.94
N GLN A 155 -0.85 -4.90 -3.23
CA GLN A 155 -1.43 -3.96 -2.28
C GLN A 155 -2.94 -4.21 -2.06
N VAL A 156 -3.69 -4.59 -3.10
CA VAL A 156 -5.10 -5.01 -2.98
C VAL A 156 -5.24 -6.25 -2.10
N GLU A 157 -4.40 -7.28 -2.33
CA GLU A 157 -4.38 -8.50 -1.52
C GLU A 157 -4.14 -8.20 -0.03
N ILE A 158 -3.09 -7.42 0.27
CA ILE A 158 -2.77 -7.02 1.65
C ILE A 158 -3.96 -6.32 2.31
N MET A 159 -4.52 -5.29 1.68
CA MET A 159 -5.64 -4.52 2.26
C MET A 159 -6.89 -5.38 2.50
N LEU A 160 -7.24 -6.28 1.58
CA LEU A 160 -8.37 -7.19 1.76
C LEU A 160 -8.12 -8.20 2.87
N ASP A 161 -6.89 -8.71 3.00
CA ASP A 161 -6.52 -9.62 4.07
C ASP A 161 -6.59 -8.95 5.44
N ALA A 162 -6.16 -7.69 5.56
CA ALA A 162 -6.33 -6.89 6.78
C ALA A 162 -7.79 -6.87 7.24
N ILE A 163 -8.70 -6.57 6.32
CA ILE A 163 -10.14 -6.49 6.60
C ILE A 163 -10.70 -7.87 6.95
N ALA A 164 -10.42 -8.89 6.13
CA ALA A 164 -10.94 -10.25 6.32
C ALA A 164 -10.47 -10.87 7.65
N ARG A 165 -9.22 -10.57 8.05
CA ARG A 165 -8.64 -11.05 9.31
C ARG A 165 -8.92 -10.14 10.51
N LYS A 166 -9.55 -8.99 10.30
CA LYS A 166 -9.73 -7.94 11.31
C LYS A 166 -8.40 -7.49 11.95
N LYS A 167 -7.34 -7.43 11.15
CA LYS A 167 -5.99 -7.00 11.58
C LYS A 167 -5.65 -5.67 10.95
N ARG A 168 -5.30 -4.67 11.75
CA ARG A 168 -4.92 -3.34 11.25
C ARG A 168 -3.54 -3.39 10.57
N THR A 169 -3.43 -2.77 9.39
CA THR A 169 -2.16 -2.57 8.67
C THR A 169 -1.91 -1.10 8.41
N THR A 170 -0.66 -0.68 8.54
CA THR A 170 -0.19 0.62 8.05
C THR A 170 0.41 0.43 6.66
N VAL A 171 -0.17 1.09 5.66
CA VAL A 171 0.29 1.03 4.27
C VAL A 171 1.02 2.31 3.94
N SER A 172 2.35 2.20 3.90
CA SER A 172 3.26 3.27 3.51
C SER A 172 3.57 3.18 2.01
N ALA A 173 3.68 4.32 1.34
CA ALA A 173 4.06 4.37 -0.06
C ALA A 173 4.88 5.61 -0.37
N HIS A 174 5.84 5.50 -1.29
CA HIS A 174 6.70 6.61 -1.70
C HIS A 174 6.60 6.92 -3.19
N SER A 175 6.49 8.20 -3.59
CA SER A 175 6.46 8.66 -4.99
C SER A 175 5.48 7.81 -5.83
N ARG A 176 5.87 7.18 -6.96
CA ARG A 176 5.00 6.31 -7.79
C ARG A 176 4.30 5.20 -7.01
N GLY A 177 4.89 4.71 -5.93
CA GLY A 177 4.23 3.79 -5.01
C GLY A 177 2.88 4.33 -4.51
N THR A 178 2.78 5.65 -4.27
CA THR A 178 1.54 6.29 -3.81
C THR A 178 0.42 6.21 -4.84
N ILE A 179 0.72 6.28 -6.15
CA ILE A 179 -0.25 6.10 -7.23
C ILE A 179 -0.79 4.67 -7.23
N LYS A 180 0.12 3.69 -7.12
CA LYS A 180 -0.24 2.26 -7.09
C LYS A 180 -1.08 1.92 -5.87
N THR A 181 -0.70 2.43 -4.71
CA THR A 181 -1.46 2.28 -3.47
C THR A 181 -2.82 2.97 -3.56
N ASP A 182 -2.92 4.16 -4.14
CA ASP A 182 -4.22 4.83 -4.32
C ASP A 182 -5.16 4.06 -5.25
N ASN A 183 -4.61 3.49 -6.33
CA ASN A 183 -5.36 2.59 -7.20
C ASN A 183 -5.81 1.32 -6.48
N ALA A 184 -4.99 0.76 -5.59
CA ALA A 184 -5.37 -0.36 -4.75
C ALA A 184 -6.54 0.01 -3.82
N VAL A 185 -6.46 1.16 -3.14
CA VAL A 185 -7.54 1.68 -2.28
C VAL A 185 -8.85 1.77 -3.04
N ARG A 186 -8.86 2.33 -4.25
CA ARG A 186 -10.09 2.44 -5.08
C ARG A 186 -10.65 1.07 -5.45
N LYS A 187 -9.80 0.08 -5.76
CA LYS A 187 -10.22 -1.28 -6.08
C LYS A 187 -10.81 -1.99 -4.87
N VAL A 188 -10.18 -1.86 -3.71
CA VAL A 188 -10.64 -2.43 -2.45
C VAL A 188 -11.97 -1.83 -2.06
N HIS A 189 -12.10 -0.49 -2.07
CA HIS A 189 -13.36 0.22 -1.79
C HIS A 189 -14.48 -0.27 -2.71
N LYS A 190 -14.25 -0.28 -4.03
CA LYS A 190 -15.23 -0.77 -5.01
C LYS A 190 -15.63 -2.23 -4.77
N LYS A 191 -14.71 -3.08 -4.33
CA LYS A 191 -14.99 -4.49 -4.04
C LYS A 191 -15.89 -4.63 -2.81
N ILE A 192 -15.54 -3.96 -1.71
CA ILE A 192 -16.32 -4.00 -0.46
C ILE A 192 -17.71 -3.40 -0.65
N THR A 193 -17.81 -2.26 -1.35
CA THR A 193 -19.11 -1.65 -1.69
C THR A 193 -20.02 -2.66 -2.39
N ARG A 194 -19.49 -3.42 -3.36
CA ARG A 194 -20.26 -4.45 -4.08
C ARG A 194 -20.67 -5.62 -3.19
N GLU A 195 -19.82 -6.02 -2.25
CA GLU A 195 -20.10 -7.10 -1.30
C GLU A 195 -21.17 -6.71 -0.26
N LEU A 196 -21.26 -5.42 0.11
CA LEU A 196 -22.26 -4.89 1.06
C LEU A 196 -23.63 -4.63 0.42
N LEU A 197 -23.69 -4.33 -0.87
CA LEU A 197 -24.94 -3.98 -1.57
C LEU A 197 -26.08 -5.01 -1.38
N PRO A 198 -25.87 -6.34 -1.53
CA PRO A 198 -26.95 -7.30 -1.40
C PRO A 198 -27.61 -7.31 -0.02
N SER A 199 -26.82 -7.23 1.06
CA SER A 199 -27.35 -7.20 2.43
C SER A 199 -28.10 -5.90 2.71
N LEU A 200 -27.53 -4.76 2.31
CA LEU A 200 -28.16 -3.45 2.49
C LEU A 200 -29.47 -3.34 1.69
N ARG A 201 -29.49 -3.85 0.45
CA ARG A 201 -30.71 -3.90 -0.37
C ARG A 201 -31.78 -4.73 0.33
N LYS A 202 -31.45 -5.91 0.85
CA LYS A 202 -32.39 -6.76 1.60
C LYS A 202 -32.98 -6.05 2.83
N GLN A 203 -32.17 -5.24 3.52
CA GLN A 203 -32.57 -4.58 4.77
C GLN A 203 -33.36 -3.28 4.55
N HIS A 204 -32.97 -2.45 3.57
CA HIS A 204 -33.41 -1.06 3.49
C HIS A 204 -34.24 -0.71 2.24
N TYR A 205 -34.23 -1.54 1.18
CA TYR A 205 -34.81 -1.16 -0.12
C TYR A 205 -36.27 -0.72 -0.04
N ASN A 206 -37.15 -1.52 0.58
CA ASN A 206 -38.58 -1.21 0.65
C ASN A 206 -38.86 0.10 1.43
N ALA A 207 -38.10 0.35 2.50
CA ALA A 207 -38.22 1.57 3.29
C ALA A 207 -37.78 2.80 2.48
N LEU A 208 -36.67 2.69 1.74
CA LEU A 208 -36.16 3.76 0.88
C LEU A 208 -37.10 4.05 -0.29
N VAL A 209 -37.65 3.02 -0.94
CA VAL A 209 -38.66 3.22 -1.99
C VAL A 209 -39.90 3.94 -1.44
N LYS A 210 -40.37 3.57 -0.24
CA LYS A 210 -41.50 4.25 0.40
C LYS A 210 -41.19 5.73 0.71
N LYS A 211 -39.98 6.01 1.22
CA LYS A 211 -39.50 7.38 1.48
C LYS A 211 -39.52 8.24 0.20
N TRP A 212 -38.94 7.72 -0.89
CA TRP A 212 -38.84 8.47 -2.15
C TRP A 212 -40.16 8.57 -2.92
N LYS A 213 -41.10 7.63 -2.74
CA LYS A 213 -42.47 7.76 -3.29
C LYS A 213 -43.22 8.98 -2.75
N ASN A 214 -42.90 9.38 -1.53
CA ASN A 214 -43.53 10.52 -0.86
C ASN A 214 -42.70 11.81 -1.00
N SER A 215 -41.62 11.78 -1.79
CA SER A 215 -40.72 12.91 -1.98
C SER A 215 -40.80 13.36 -3.43
N ASP A 216 -41.26 14.59 -3.68
CA ASP A 216 -41.09 15.19 -5.01
C ASP A 216 -39.67 15.75 -5.11
N THR A 217 -38.86 15.14 -5.97
CA THR A 217 -37.46 15.55 -6.15
C THR A 217 -37.30 16.53 -7.31
N GLY A 218 -38.29 16.65 -8.22
CA GLY A 218 -38.21 17.52 -9.39
C GLY A 218 -37.16 17.13 -10.44
N ILE A 219 -36.45 16.00 -10.28
CA ILE A 219 -35.29 15.61 -11.10
C ILE A 219 -35.61 14.54 -12.16
N GLY A 220 -36.88 14.13 -12.30
CA GLY A 220 -37.31 13.11 -13.26
C GLY A 220 -36.76 11.69 -13.00
N ILE A 221 -36.19 11.43 -11.82
CA ILE A 221 -35.69 10.12 -11.41
C ILE A 221 -36.74 9.45 -10.52
N GLY A 222 -37.09 8.20 -10.84
CA GLY A 222 -38.11 7.45 -10.11
C GLY A 222 -37.69 7.06 -8.68
N PRO A 223 -38.66 6.77 -7.79
CA PRO A 223 -38.37 6.37 -6.41
C PRO A 223 -37.49 5.12 -6.26
N LYS A 224 -37.54 4.20 -7.23
CA LYS A 224 -36.74 2.97 -7.20
C LYS A 224 -35.27 3.26 -7.50
N GLU A 225 -35.01 4.11 -8.48
CA GLU A 225 -33.69 4.56 -8.88
C GLU A 225 -33.05 5.40 -7.77
N LEU A 226 -33.81 6.31 -7.15
CA LEU A 226 -33.35 7.07 -5.98
C LEU A 226 -33.01 6.16 -4.79
N ALA A 227 -33.82 5.13 -4.54
CA ALA A 227 -33.53 4.15 -3.50
C ALA A 227 -32.23 3.37 -3.79
N GLU A 228 -31.99 2.95 -5.03
CA GLU A 228 -30.74 2.28 -5.43
C GLU A 228 -29.52 3.21 -5.32
N MET A 229 -29.65 4.48 -5.70
CA MET A 229 -28.60 5.48 -5.51
C MET A 229 -28.27 5.70 -4.04
N GLU A 230 -29.29 5.79 -3.18
CA GLU A 230 -29.10 5.93 -1.73
C GLU A 230 -28.47 4.68 -1.11
N LEU A 231 -28.88 3.48 -1.52
CA LEU A 231 -28.24 2.21 -1.14
C LEU A 231 -26.77 2.16 -1.55
N PHE A 232 -26.45 2.58 -2.77
CA PHE A 232 -25.08 2.65 -3.24
C PHE A 232 -24.25 3.61 -2.40
N ARG A 233 -24.78 4.80 -2.10
CA ARG A 233 -24.13 5.78 -1.21
C ARG A 233 -23.91 5.23 0.19
N MET A 234 -24.89 4.51 0.76
CA MET A 234 -24.75 3.83 2.05
C MET A 234 -23.62 2.79 2.02
N ALA A 235 -23.61 1.93 1.00
CA ALA A 235 -22.56 0.92 0.82
C ALA A 235 -21.17 1.54 0.66
N GLU A 236 -21.04 2.65 -0.07
CA GLU A 236 -19.77 3.36 -0.19
C GLU A 236 -19.29 3.96 1.14
N GLN A 237 -20.21 4.47 1.96
CA GLN A 237 -19.90 5.01 3.28
C GLN A 237 -19.48 3.91 4.26
N GLU A 238 -20.20 2.79 4.26
CA GLU A 238 -19.88 1.64 5.11
C GLU A 238 -18.55 0.98 4.68
N ALA A 239 -18.32 0.82 3.36
CA ALA A 239 -17.04 0.34 2.85
C ALA A 239 -15.87 1.22 3.29
N LYS A 240 -16.05 2.55 3.29
CA LYS A 240 -15.06 3.49 3.80
C LYS A 240 -14.79 3.27 5.30
N GLN A 241 -15.81 3.12 6.12
CA GLN A 241 -15.65 2.87 7.56
C GLN A 241 -14.95 1.54 7.84
N VAL A 242 -15.30 0.48 7.12
CA VAL A 242 -14.64 -0.83 7.22
C VAL A 242 -13.15 -0.72 6.88
N MET A 243 -12.84 -0.04 5.77
CA MET A 243 -11.46 0.17 5.36
C MET A 243 -10.67 1.01 6.38
N ASP A 244 -11.25 2.11 6.88
CA ASP A 244 -10.60 3.05 7.81
C ASP A 244 -10.24 2.38 9.16
N ARG A 245 -11.07 1.42 9.58
CA ARG A 245 -10.82 0.61 10.79
C ARG A 245 -9.55 -0.24 10.68
N TYR A 246 -9.28 -0.83 9.50
CA TYR A 246 -8.21 -1.81 9.34
C TYR A 246 -7.02 -1.32 8.50
N ILE A 247 -7.09 -0.15 7.88
CA ILE A 247 -6.07 0.35 6.96
C ILE A 247 -5.72 1.80 7.32
N GLN A 248 -4.48 2.03 7.74
CA GLN A 248 -3.89 3.36 7.84
C GLN A 248 -3.07 3.65 6.57
N LEU A 249 -3.29 4.79 5.91
CA LEU A 249 -2.51 5.19 4.74
C LEU A 249 -1.50 6.28 5.11
N ILE A 250 -0.25 6.09 4.67
CA ILE A 250 0.81 7.09 4.77
C ILE A 250 1.51 7.24 3.42
N TYR A 251 1.38 8.41 2.80
CA TYR A 251 2.01 8.69 1.52
C TYR A 251 3.15 9.68 1.69
N ALA A 252 4.30 9.34 1.11
CA ALA A 252 5.50 10.14 1.13
C ALA A 252 5.93 10.52 -0.29
N GLY A 253 6.46 11.73 -0.45
CA GLY A 253 6.90 12.23 -1.74
C GLY A 253 5.75 12.63 -2.66
N ASN A 254 6.10 13.10 -3.86
CA ASN A 254 5.20 13.84 -4.74
C ASN A 254 4.86 12.99 -5.97
N ALA A 255 3.63 12.46 -6.05
CA ALA A 255 3.17 11.72 -7.24
C ALA A 255 1.64 11.66 -7.44
N VAL A 256 0.83 12.00 -6.42
CA VAL A 256 -0.63 11.95 -6.52
C VAL A 256 -1.20 13.36 -6.42
N GLN A 257 -1.80 13.85 -7.52
CA GLN A 257 -2.49 15.15 -7.53
C GLN A 257 -3.80 15.14 -6.73
N TYR A 258 -4.50 13.99 -6.72
CA TYR A 258 -5.79 13.80 -6.04
C TYR A 258 -5.85 12.39 -5.43
N PRO A 259 -5.53 12.23 -4.13
CA PRO A 259 -5.71 10.94 -3.48
C PRO A 259 -7.19 10.51 -3.55
N SER A 260 -7.43 9.22 -3.38
CA SER A 260 -8.76 8.67 -3.27
C SER A 260 -9.50 9.30 -2.09
N SER A 261 -10.77 9.66 -2.30
CA SER A 261 -11.64 10.09 -1.21
C SER A 261 -12.11 8.92 -0.32
N ALA A 262 -11.87 7.68 -0.76
CA ALA A 262 -12.29 6.47 -0.07
C ALA A 262 -11.58 6.30 1.27
N LEU A 263 -10.27 6.59 1.35
CA LEU A 263 -9.51 6.63 2.59
C LEU A 263 -8.63 7.87 2.63
N LYS A 264 -8.53 8.50 3.79
CA LYS A 264 -7.73 9.72 3.97
C LYS A 264 -6.28 9.35 4.30
N PRO A 265 -5.29 9.70 3.46
CA PRO A 265 -3.88 9.46 3.79
C PRO A 265 -3.30 10.57 4.68
N THR A 266 -2.31 10.21 5.48
CA THR A 266 -1.34 11.17 6.03
C THR A 266 -0.28 11.45 4.96
N LEU A 267 -0.04 12.72 4.65
CA LEU A 267 0.81 13.16 3.55
C LEU A 267 2.11 13.78 4.06
N PHE A 268 3.24 13.23 3.61
CA PHE A 268 4.58 13.78 3.79
C PHE A 268 5.07 14.31 2.43
N VAL A 269 5.05 15.63 2.24
CA VAL A 269 5.23 16.27 0.93
C VAL A 269 6.66 16.81 0.78
N GLY A 270 7.35 16.45 -0.31
CA GLY A 270 8.67 17.02 -0.61
C GLY A 270 8.58 18.44 -1.17
N GLY A 271 9.66 19.20 -1.09
CA GLY A 271 9.84 20.45 -1.82
C GLY A 271 9.70 20.27 -3.34
N LEU A 272 9.62 21.39 -4.07
CA LEU A 272 9.45 21.46 -5.53
C LEU A 272 10.64 20.83 -6.27
N ASP A 273 10.62 19.51 -6.45
CA ASP A 273 11.52 18.78 -7.34
C ASP A 273 10.89 18.61 -8.74
N PHE A 274 11.69 18.38 -9.78
CA PHE A 274 11.28 18.20 -11.18
C PHE A 274 10.14 17.17 -11.35
N VAL A 275 10.17 16.05 -10.62
CA VAL A 275 9.09 15.04 -10.61
C VAL A 275 7.79 15.62 -10.03
N SER A 276 7.90 16.50 -9.04
CA SER A 276 6.77 17.20 -8.40
C SER A 276 6.15 18.25 -9.33
N MET A 277 6.99 18.93 -10.12
CA MET A 277 6.55 19.91 -11.12
C MET A 277 5.91 19.23 -12.34
N SER A 278 6.36 18.04 -12.72
CA SER A 278 5.91 17.34 -13.94
C SER A 278 4.75 16.34 -13.73
N VAL A 279 4.67 15.65 -12.59
CA VAL A 279 3.57 14.71 -12.27
C VAL A 279 2.48 15.37 -11.42
N GLY A 280 2.80 16.53 -10.85
CA GLY A 280 1.97 17.30 -9.93
C GLY A 280 2.22 16.95 -8.47
N SER A 281 2.31 17.98 -7.65
CA SER A 281 2.17 17.90 -6.19
C SER A 281 0.72 17.55 -5.82
N TYR A 282 0.46 17.22 -4.54
CA TYR A 282 -0.91 17.10 -4.00
C TYR A 282 -1.62 18.46 -4.09
N THR A 283 -2.06 18.86 -5.29
CA THR A 283 -2.48 20.23 -5.61
C THR A 283 -3.86 20.59 -5.06
N LYS A 284 -4.64 19.60 -4.61
CA LYS A 284 -5.86 19.85 -3.84
C LYS A 284 -5.86 18.92 -2.63
N LEU A 285 -5.53 19.46 -1.46
CA LEU A 285 -5.73 18.76 -0.19
C LEU A 285 -7.19 18.30 -0.14
N ILE A 286 -7.41 16.99 -0.10
CA ILE A 286 -8.72 16.43 0.20
C ILE A 286 -9.12 16.97 1.58
N SER A 287 -10.36 17.41 1.73
CA SER A 287 -10.90 17.82 3.04
C SER A 287 -10.57 16.77 4.11
N GLY A 288 -9.68 17.13 5.04
CA GLY A 288 -9.22 16.30 6.15
C GLY A 288 -7.98 15.43 5.92
N ALA A 289 -7.24 15.56 4.82
CA ALA A 289 -5.88 15.00 4.74
C ALA A 289 -4.92 15.82 5.62
N LYS A 290 -4.08 15.15 6.42
CA LYS A 290 -3.07 15.81 7.27
C LYS A 290 -1.75 15.91 6.51
N SER A 291 -1.26 17.13 6.29
CA SER A 291 0.11 17.38 5.84
C SER A 291 1.00 17.58 7.05
N VAL A 292 2.10 16.83 7.12
CA VAL A 292 2.96 16.74 8.32
C VAL A 292 4.38 17.30 8.11
N GLY A 293 4.64 17.94 6.96
CA GLY A 293 5.89 18.70 6.75
C GLY A 293 6.30 18.88 5.29
N LYS A 294 7.31 19.74 5.09
CA LYS A 294 8.06 19.94 3.83
C LYS A 294 9.43 19.26 3.95
N PHE A 295 9.82 18.46 2.96
CA PHE A 295 11.09 17.70 2.96
C PHE A 295 12.04 18.15 1.83
N ALA A 296 13.36 18.12 2.08
CA ALA A 296 14.36 18.76 1.22
C ALA A 296 14.82 17.94 -0.02
N GLY A 297 14.33 16.71 -0.23
CA GLY A 297 14.75 15.89 -1.37
C GLY A 297 13.87 14.66 -1.64
N HIS A 298 14.16 13.95 -2.74
CA HIS A 298 13.33 12.83 -3.25
C HIS A 298 13.63 11.47 -2.62
N GLY A 299 14.84 11.24 -2.11
CA GLY A 299 15.22 9.91 -1.59
C GLY A 299 14.45 9.53 -0.33
N PHE A 300 13.82 8.35 -0.29
CA PHE A 300 13.02 7.90 0.85
C PHE A 300 13.83 7.85 2.15
N ASN A 301 15.00 7.19 2.13
CA ASN A 301 15.80 6.93 3.33
C ASN A 301 16.24 8.22 4.02
N LYS A 302 16.73 9.18 3.24
CA LYS A 302 17.29 10.43 3.77
C LYS A 302 16.23 11.44 4.19
N ASN A 303 15.07 11.43 3.52
CA ASN A 303 14.09 12.52 3.67
C ASN A 303 12.82 12.08 4.40
N TYR A 304 12.34 10.85 4.20
CA TYR A 304 10.99 10.46 4.62
C TYR A 304 10.98 9.38 5.71
N SER A 305 11.94 8.47 5.73
CA SER A 305 11.98 7.30 6.63
C SER A 305 11.70 7.65 8.09
N LYS A 306 12.38 8.66 8.64
CA LYS A 306 12.25 9.10 10.04
C LYS A 306 10.84 9.60 10.36
N ALA A 307 10.31 10.49 9.53
CA ALA A 307 9.01 11.12 9.78
C ALA A 307 7.86 10.14 9.57
N VAL A 308 7.95 9.30 8.52
CA VAL A 308 7.02 8.21 8.25
C VAL A 308 7.09 7.17 9.36
N GLY A 309 8.29 6.77 9.80
CA GLY A 309 8.52 5.82 10.89
C GLY A 309 7.88 6.27 12.20
N LYS A 310 8.02 7.56 12.57
CA LYS A 310 7.33 8.14 13.73
C LYS A 310 5.80 8.01 13.64
N GLN A 311 5.23 8.28 12.47
CA GLN A 311 3.78 8.17 12.27
C GLN A 311 3.28 6.72 12.30
N ILE A 312 4.08 5.78 11.81
CA ILE A 312 3.80 4.34 11.89
C ILE A 312 3.88 3.88 13.35
N ALA A 313 4.92 4.28 14.10
CA ALA A 313 5.05 3.96 15.52
C ALA A 313 3.83 4.44 16.32
N GLN A 314 3.36 5.66 16.06
CA GLN A 314 2.11 6.18 16.65
C GLN A 314 0.88 5.33 16.28
N ASP A 315 0.74 4.90 15.02
CA ASP A 315 -0.37 4.02 14.62
C ASP A 315 -0.26 2.63 15.26
N LEU A 316 0.95 2.12 15.53
CA LEU A 316 1.18 0.85 16.21
C LEU A 316 0.85 0.92 17.71
N GLN A 317 1.19 2.02 18.38
CA GLN A 317 0.92 2.24 19.81
C GLN A 317 -0.57 2.43 20.12
N ASN A 318 -1.36 2.90 19.16
CA ASN A 318 -2.79 3.17 19.34
C ASN A 318 -3.70 1.98 18.97
N ARG A 319 -3.17 0.76 18.87
CA ARG A 319 -3.91 -0.43 18.41
C ARG A 319 -4.58 -1.21 19.53
#